data_AF-A0A535ZLU3-F1
#
_entry.id   AF-A0A535ZLU3-F1
#
_cell.length_a   1.000
_cell.length_b   1.000
_cell.length_c   1.000
_cell.angle_alpha   90.00
_cell.angle_beta   90.00
_cell.angle_gamma   90.00
#
_symmetry.space_group_name_H-M   'P 1'
#
loop_
_entity.id
_entity.type
_entity.pdbx_description
1 polymer ?
#
loop_
_entity_poly.entity_id
_entity_poly.type
_entity_poly.pdbx_seq_one_letter_code
_entity_poly.pdbx_strand_id
1 'polypeptide(L)' 'RAAPQRHRAAPVGAAVASGGVDAAGGAQHKIGRNDPCWCGSGKKYKRCHGR' A
#
# COMPACT_ATOMS: atom_id res chain seq x y z
N ARG A 1 -6.08 0.74 45.55
CA ARG A 1 -7.43 0.67 44.95
C ARG A 1 -7.35 1.19 43.53
N ALA A 2 -7.31 0.29 42.55
CA ALA A 2 -7.24 0.62 41.11
C ALA A 2 -8.62 1.04 40.57
N ALA A 3 -8.64 1.95 39.58
CA ALA A 3 -9.74 2.14 38.63
C ALA A 3 -9.27 2.94 37.39
N PRO A 4 -9.88 2.76 36.20
CA PRO A 4 -9.14 2.46 34.97
C PRO A 4 -9.03 3.59 33.93
N GLN A 5 -8.17 3.32 32.94
CA GLN A 5 -7.73 4.16 31.85
C GLN A 5 -8.87 4.54 30.90
N ARG A 6 -8.97 5.84 30.54
CA ARG A 6 -9.92 6.36 29.55
C ARG A 6 -9.26 6.45 28.17
N HIS A 7 -9.77 5.63 27.26
CA HIS A 7 -9.39 5.54 25.87
C HIS A 7 -9.73 6.84 25.13
N ARG A 8 -8.73 7.57 24.64
CA ARG A 8 -8.93 8.69 23.71
C ARG A 8 -9.09 8.15 22.30
N ALA A 9 -10.29 8.26 21.74
CA ALA A 9 -10.58 7.97 20.34
C ALA A 9 -10.00 9.06 19.41
N ALA A 10 -9.35 8.65 18.32
CA ALA A 10 -8.86 9.53 17.26
C ALA A 10 -9.82 9.47 16.04
N PRO A 11 -10.01 10.59 15.30
CA PRO A 11 -10.99 10.66 14.21
C PRO A 11 -10.55 9.90 12.96
N VAL A 12 -11.54 9.29 12.30
CA VAL A 12 -11.43 8.63 11.00
C VAL A 12 -11.69 9.63 9.87
N GLY A 13 -10.74 9.80 8.95
CA GLY A 13 -10.89 10.61 7.73
C GLY A 13 -9.54 11.15 7.23
N ALA A 14 -8.81 10.40 6.40
CA ALA A 14 -8.93 10.41 4.94
C ALA A 14 -8.31 11.67 4.29
N ALA A 15 -7.02 11.61 3.98
CA ALA A 15 -6.38 12.43 2.95
C ALA A 15 -5.63 11.47 2.01
N VAL A 16 -6.29 11.09 0.91
CA VAL A 16 -5.67 10.38 -0.21
C VAL A 16 -5.21 11.42 -1.22
N ALA A 17 -3.91 11.59 -1.38
CA ALA A 17 -3.33 12.16 -2.58
C ALA A 17 -2.82 11.00 -3.44
N SER A 18 -3.56 10.71 -4.51
CA SER A 18 -3.12 9.83 -5.60
C SER A 18 -1.87 10.42 -6.25
N GLY A 19 -0.84 9.60 -6.36
CA GLY A 19 0.45 9.99 -6.93
C GLY A 19 0.34 10.45 -8.38
N GLY A 20 0.83 11.66 -8.64
CA GLY A 20 1.30 12.08 -9.95
C GLY A 20 2.68 11.49 -10.23
N VAL A 21 2.83 11.08 -11.50
CA VAL A 21 4.01 10.60 -12.25
C VAL A 21 5.33 11.20 -11.75
N ASP A 22 6.45 10.45 -11.70
CA ASP A 22 7.38 10.38 -12.84
C ASP A 22 8.16 9.05 -12.88
N ALA A 23 8.05 8.31 -13.99
CA ALA A 23 8.98 7.25 -14.34
C ALA A 23 9.58 7.56 -15.72
N ALA A 24 10.63 8.38 -15.71
CA ALA A 24 11.52 8.53 -16.84
C ALA A 24 12.36 7.25 -17.01
N GLY A 25 12.46 6.79 -18.25
CA GLY A 25 13.60 5.98 -18.70
C GLY A 25 13.32 4.49 -18.76
N GLY A 26 12.83 4.04 -19.93
CA GLY A 26 12.60 2.64 -20.23
C GLY A 26 13.88 1.78 -20.29
N ALA A 27 13.75 0.55 -19.79
CA ALA A 27 14.35 -0.66 -20.32
C ALA A 27 13.77 -1.84 -19.52
N GLN A 28 12.75 -2.50 -20.08
CA GLN A 28 11.91 -3.53 -19.43
C GLN A 28 11.21 -3.02 -18.17
N HIS A 29 9.90 -2.75 -18.26
CA HIS A 29 9.05 -2.47 -17.10
C HIS A 29 8.99 -3.73 -16.20
N LYS A 30 10.05 -3.98 -15.43
CA LYS A 30 10.10 -5.02 -14.42
C LYS A 30 9.11 -4.57 -13.36
N ILE A 31 7.93 -5.19 -13.36
CA ILE A 31 6.93 -4.98 -12.31
C ILE A 31 7.63 -5.03 -10.95
N GLY A 32 7.51 -3.94 -10.19
CA GLY A 32 8.16 -3.84 -8.90
C GLY A 32 7.66 -4.96 -8.00
N ARG A 33 8.55 -5.60 -7.22
CA ARG A 33 8.15 -6.70 -6.30
C ARG A 33 7.02 -6.31 -5.34
N ASN A 34 6.85 -5.04 -5.04
CA ASN A 34 5.81 -4.53 -4.13
C ASN A 34 4.52 -4.06 -4.86
N ASP A 35 4.52 -3.98 -6.19
CA ASP A 35 3.43 -3.51 -7.04
C ASP A 35 2.24 -4.48 -7.03
N PRO A 36 0.98 -4.05 -7.26
CA PRO A 36 -0.14 -4.98 -7.49
C PRO A 36 0.17 -6.00 -8.58
N CYS A 37 -0.15 -7.28 -8.33
CA CYS A 37 0.12 -8.32 -9.30
C CYS A 37 -0.79 -8.18 -10.53
N TRP A 38 -0.19 -8.28 -11.71
CA TRP A 38 -0.87 -8.19 -13.01
C TRP A 38 -2.04 -9.18 -13.20
N CYS A 39 -2.10 -10.27 -12.44
CA CYS A 39 -3.21 -11.24 -12.46
C CYS A 39 -4.53 -10.73 -11.86
N GLY A 40 -4.59 -9.50 -11.35
CA GLY A 40 -5.82 -8.91 -10.81
C GLY A 40 -6.24 -9.43 -9.42
N SER A 41 -5.40 -10.22 -8.74
CA SER A 41 -5.73 -10.78 -7.42
C SER A 41 -5.71 -9.76 -6.27
N GLY A 42 -5.30 -8.51 -6.53
CA GLY A 42 -5.08 -7.48 -5.50
C GLY A 42 -3.89 -7.75 -4.56
N LYS A 43 -3.21 -8.90 -4.71
CA LYS A 43 -1.99 -9.22 -3.96
C LYS A 43 -0.80 -8.53 -4.60
N LYS A 44 0.21 -8.20 -3.78
CA LYS A 44 1.49 -7.67 -4.27
C LYS A 44 2.21 -8.72 -5.14
N TYR A 45 2.93 -8.30 -6.17
CA TYR A 45 3.64 -9.15 -7.12
C TYR A 45 4.50 -10.21 -6.41
N LYS A 46 5.32 -9.81 -5.42
CA LYS A 46 6.15 -10.72 -4.61
C LYS A 46 5.41 -11.80 -3.82
N ARG A 47 4.10 -11.64 -3.61
CA ARG A 47 3.24 -12.57 -2.86
C ARG A 47 2.32 -13.36 -3.77
N CYS A 48 2.50 -13.26 -5.08
CA CYS A 48 1.65 -13.88 -6.07
C CYS A 48 2.53 -14.52 -7.17
N HIS A 49 2.75 -13.84 -8.29
CA HIS A 49 3.54 -14.38 -9.41
C HIS A 49 5.03 -14.00 -9.38
N GLY A 50 5.44 -13.13 -8.45
CA GLY A 50 6.80 -12.59 -8.34
C GLY A 50 7.64 -13.22 -7.24
N ARG A 51 7.53 -14.53 -7.08
CA ARG A 51 8.15 -15.37 -6.04
C ARG A 51 9.56 -14.91 -5.63
#